data_AF-A0AA47MG80-F1
#
_entry.id   AF-A0AA47MG80-F1
#
_cell.length_a   1.000
_cell.length_b   1.000
_cell.length_c   1.000
_cell.angle_alpha   90.00
_cell.angle_beta   90.00
_cell.angle_gamma   90.00
#
_symmetry.space_group_name_H-M   'P 1'
#
loop_
_entity.id
_entity.type
_entity.pdbx_description
1 polymer ?
#
loop_
_entity_poly.entity_id
_entity_poly.type
_entity_poly.pdbx_seq_one_letter_code
_entity_poly.pdbx_strand_id
1 'polypeptide(L)'
;MEDSLTRFCTSNLTCQMCEIGLNRFVQSWNAHRIPGKGIPDQLAGTGTPRKITTDLLPDATVAADMYDRDMGSSLTRISSFGSDPFLSEADKVRAEQLFAQYCPDLSVVFENAVNYNYTPFKEALIHIIDVTKRCA
;
A
#
# COMPACT_ATOMS: atom_id res chain seq x y z
N MET A 1 -7.47 -16.12 -10.66
CA MET A 1 -8.31 -15.09 -10.02
C MET A 1 -9.08 -14.39 -11.13
N GLU A 2 -10.25 -14.93 -11.48
CA GLU A 2 -10.98 -14.55 -12.71
C GLU A 2 -12.00 -13.42 -12.49
N ASP A 3 -12.51 -13.27 -11.26
CA ASP A 3 -13.47 -12.23 -10.89
C ASP A 3 -12.80 -10.90 -10.50
N SER A 4 -13.34 -9.78 -11.01
CA SER A 4 -12.85 -8.42 -10.75
C SER A 4 -12.95 -8.03 -9.29
N LEU A 5 -14.04 -8.43 -8.60
CA LEU A 5 -14.25 -8.14 -7.19
C LEU A 5 -13.18 -8.83 -6.32
N THR A 6 -12.90 -10.10 -6.60
CA THR A 6 -11.84 -10.85 -5.91
C THR A 6 -10.47 -10.20 -6.14
N ARG A 7 -10.18 -9.71 -7.36
CA ARG A 7 -8.94 -8.98 -7.64
C ARG A 7 -8.86 -7.69 -6.83
N PHE A 8 -9.95 -6.92 -6.78
CA PHE A 8 -10.05 -5.70 -5.99
C PHE A 8 -9.84 -5.97 -4.50
N CYS A 9 -10.55 -6.93 -3.92
CA CYS A 9 -10.42 -7.28 -2.52
C CYS A 9 -8.99 -7.74 -2.18
N THR A 10 -8.40 -8.57 -3.05
CA THR A 10 -7.03 -9.06 -2.87
C THR A 10 -6.02 -7.92 -2.96
N SER A 11 -6.12 -7.05 -3.97
CA SER A 11 -5.21 -5.92 -4.12
C SER A 11 -5.35 -4.93 -2.97
N ASN A 12 -6.58 -4.55 -2.62
CA ASN A 12 -6.88 -3.62 -1.54
C ASN A 12 -6.31 -4.11 -0.20
N LEU A 13 -6.62 -5.34 0.20
CA LEU A 13 -6.13 -5.90 1.46
C LEU A 13 -4.60 -6.01 1.48
N THR A 14 -4.00 -6.44 0.36
CA THR A 14 -2.54 -6.56 0.25
C THR A 14 -1.86 -5.19 0.34
N CYS A 15 -2.40 -4.17 -0.32
CA CYS A 15 -1.87 -2.80 -0.25
C CYS A 15 -1.91 -2.26 1.19
N GLN A 16 -3.03 -2.42 1.90
CA GLN A 16 -3.14 -1.98 3.29
C GLN A 16 -2.12 -2.69 4.21
N MET A 17 -1.87 -3.98 4.00
CA MET A 17 -0.82 -4.69 4.72
C MET A 17 0.59 -4.20 4.37
N CYS A 18 0.85 -3.94 3.09
CA CYS A 18 2.12 -3.37 2.63
C CYS A 18 2.36 -2.00 3.26
N GLU A 19 1.34 -1.15 3.38
CA GLU A 19 1.43 0.15 4.05
C GLU A 19 1.88 0.01 5.50
N ILE A 20 1.38 -0.99 6.24
CA ILE A 20 1.85 -1.27 7.61
C ILE A 20 3.35 -1.58 7.61
N GLY A 21 3.79 -2.50 6.74
CA GLY A 21 5.20 -2.87 6.63
C GLY A 21 6.10 -1.70 6.24
N LEU A 22 5.69 -0.91 5.24
CA LEU A 22 6.41 0.28 4.78
C LEU A 22 6.51 1.34 5.88
N ASN A 23 5.41 1.62 6.59
CA ASN A 23 5.42 2.58 7.70
C ASN A 23 6.38 2.14 8.81
N ARG A 24 6.35 0.86 9.21
CA ARG A 24 7.29 0.32 10.21
C ARG A 24 8.74 0.42 9.74
N PHE A 25 9.00 0.10 8.48
CA PHE A 25 10.34 0.21 7.90
C PHE A 25 10.83 1.66 7.91
N VAL A 26 10.03 2.61 7.41
CA VAL A 26 10.38 4.03 7.35
C VAL A 26 10.63 4.59 8.75
N GLN A 27 9.77 4.28 9.72
CA GLN A 27 9.96 4.69 11.12
C GLN A 27 11.25 4.13 11.71
N SER A 28 11.51 2.83 11.55
CA SER A 28 12.72 2.19 12.05
C SER A 28 13.98 2.76 11.36
N TRP A 29 13.91 3.03 10.07
CA TRP A 29 15.01 3.59 9.30
C TRP A 29 15.35 5.00 9.78
N ASN A 30 14.34 5.84 9.97
CA ASN A 30 14.54 7.23 10.38
C ASN A 30 14.98 7.39 11.84
N ALA A 31 14.64 6.43 12.70
CA ALA A 31 15.10 6.37 14.08
C ALA A 31 16.54 5.80 14.21
N HIS A 32 17.07 5.16 13.17
CA HIS A 32 18.39 4.52 13.21
C HIS A 32 19.54 5.51 13.02
N ARG A 33 20.63 5.35 13.79
CA ARG A 33 21.83 6.18 13.64
C ARG A 33 22.66 5.73 12.44
N ILE A 34 22.80 6.61 11.45
CA ILE A 34 23.70 6.43 10.31
C ILE A 34 25.12 6.86 10.71
N PRO A 35 26.13 5.97 10.66
CA PRO A 35 27.51 6.32 10.99
C PRO A 35 28.02 7.53 10.20
N GLY A 36 28.64 8.48 10.90
CA GLY A 36 29.16 9.72 10.30
C GLY A 36 28.11 10.74 9.85
N LYS A 37 26.80 10.46 10.00
CA LYS A 37 25.71 11.37 9.61
C LYS A 37 24.80 11.76 10.77
N GLY A 38 24.45 10.82 11.65
CA GLY A 38 23.52 11.06 12.77
C GLY A 38 22.21 10.29 12.62
N ILE A 39 21.17 10.69 13.36
CA ILE A 39 19.84 10.06 13.32
C ILE A 39 18.92 10.93 12.45
N PRO A 40 18.35 10.41 11.36
CA PRO A 40 17.50 11.18 10.44
C PRO A 40 16.40 12.00 11.13
N ASP A 41 15.64 11.42 12.07
CA ASP A 41 14.58 12.15 12.78
C ASP A 41 15.11 13.37 13.56
N GLN A 42 16.28 13.25 14.17
CA GLN A 42 16.92 14.37 14.88
C GLN A 42 17.43 15.44 13.92
N LEU A 43 17.97 15.03 12.77
CA LEU A 43 18.44 15.94 11.74
C LEU A 43 17.28 16.74 11.14
N ALA A 44 16.16 16.07 10.85
CA ALA A 44 14.96 16.70 10.30
C ALA A 44 14.36 17.76 11.24
N GLY A 45 14.45 17.56 12.57
CA GLY A 45 13.99 18.52 13.58
C GLY A 45 14.74 19.87 13.54
N THR A 46 15.94 19.93 12.95
CA THR A 46 16.71 21.17 12.78
C THR A 46 16.36 21.96 11.51
N GLY A 47 15.44 21.44 10.70
CA GLY A 47 15.03 21.98 9.42
C GLY A 47 15.10 20.92 8.33
N THR A 48 14.18 20.97 7.37
CA THR A 48 14.18 20.03 6.23
C THR A 48 15.38 20.29 5.32
N PRO A 49 16.20 19.27 4.99
CA PRO A 49 17.19 19.42 3.95
C PRO A 49 16.49 19.82 2.64
N ARG A 50 17.18 20.67 1.88
CA ARG A 50 16.77 21.24 0.59
C ARG A 50 16.00 20.20 -0.25
N LYS A 51 14.82 20.56 -0.75
CA LYS A 51 14.03 19.69 -1.65
C LYS A 51 14.93 19.17 -2.78
N ILE A 52 14.88 17.87 -3.03
CA ILE A 52 15.54 17.25 -4.19
C ILE A 52 14.90 17.86 -5.44
N THR A 53 15.73 18.27 -6.39
CA THR A 53 15.24 18.83 -7.65
C THR A 53 14.65 17.73 -8.52
N THR A 54 13.71 18.09 -9.37
CA THR A 54 13.08 17.15 -10.32
C THR A 54 14.07 16.54 -11.30
N ASP A 55 15.23 17.17 -11.51
CA ASP A 55 16.31 16.63 -12.33
C ASP A 55 16.99 15.40 -11.68
N LEU A 56 16.98 15.33 -10.34
CA LEU A 56 17.57 14.23 -9.57
C LEU A 56 16.54 13.17 -9.18
N LEU A 57 15.30 13.58 -8.93
CA LEU A 57 14.19 12.70 -8.63
C LEU A 57 12.95 13.16 -9.42
N PRO A 58 12.81 12.71 -10.68
CA PRO A 58 11.67 13.08 -11.51
C PRO A 58 10.37 12.48 -10.97
N ASP A 59 9.25 13.09 -11.35
CA ASP A 59 7.93 12.52 -11.11
C ASP A 59 7.79 11.16 -11.80
N ALA A 60 6.90 10.30 -11.28
CA ALA A 60 6.67 8.96 -11.81
C ALA A 60 6.31 8.97 -13.31
N THR A 61 5.53 9.95 -13.77
CA THR A 61 5.17 10.08 -15.19
C THR A 61 6.38 10.40 -16.06
N VAL A 62 7.22 11.35 -15.62
CA VAL A 62 8.45 11.74 -16.30
C VAL A 62 9.45 10.59 -16.32
N ALA A 63 9.58 9.86 -15.20
CA ALA A 63 10.45 8.69 -15.11
C ALA A 63 9.99 7.57 -16.07
N ALA A 64 8.69 7.35 -16.21
CA ALA A 64 8.14 6.40 -17.19
C ALA A 64 8.41 6.86 -18.63
N ASP A 65 8.22 8.14 -18.95
CA ASP A 65 8.55 8.70 -20.27
C ASP A 65 10.06 8.60 -20.60
N MET A 66 10.93 8.73 -19.60
CA MET A 66 12.36 8.50 -19.76
C MET A 66 12.65 7.03 -20.07
N TYR A 67 12.06 6.10 -19.30
CA TYR A 67 12.21 4.67 -19.55
C TYR A 67 11.77 4.28 -20.96
N ASP A 68 10.60 4.76 -21.39
CA ASP A 68 10.04 4.50 -22.72
C ASP A 68 10.99 4.96 -23.84
N ARG A 69 11.58 6.14 -23.70
CA ARG A 69 12.51 6.71 -24.69
C ARG A 69 13.87 6.02 -24.69
N ASP A 70 14.41 5.73 -23.52
CA ASP A 70 15.80 5.28 -23.38
C ASP A 70 15.93 3.76 -23.59
N MET A 71 14.91 2.98 -23.21
CA MET A 71 14.91 1.52 -23.28
C MET A 71 14.10 0.97 -24.46
N GLY A 72 13.33 1.81 -25.15
CA GLY A 72 12.46 1.40 -26.26
C GLY A 72 11.35 0.42 -25.85
N SER A 73 11.01 0.38 -24.55
CA SER A 73 10.01 -0.50 -23.94
C SER A 73 9.09 0.32 -23.06
N SER A 74 7.81 -0.04 -22.96
CA SER A 74 6.83 0.76 -22.22
C SER A 74 6.39 0.14 -20.90
N LEU A 75 6.37 0.94 -19.84
CA LEU A 75 5.78 0.56 -18.56
C LEU A 75 4.25 0.62 -18.64
N THR A 76 3.57 -0.31 -17.95
CA THR A 76 2.11 -0.21 -17.77
C THR A 76 1.78 0.98 -16.86
N ARG A 77 1.26 2.07 -17.45
CA ARG A 77 1.01 3.33 -16.74
C ARG A 77 -0.24 3.29 -15.85
N ILE A 78 -1.30 2.63 -16.31
CA ILE A 78 -2.56 2.49 -15.60
C ILE A 78 -2.89 1.01 -15.55
N SER A 79 -2.83 0.43 -14.36
CA SER A 79 -3.26 -0.95 -14.13
C SER A 79 -4.76 -0.96 -13.89
N SER A 80 -5.49 -1.78 -14.64
CA SER A 80 -6.91 -2.09 -14.38
C SER A 80 -7.07 -3.28 -13.41
N PHE A 81 -6.01 -3.66 -12.70
CA PHE A 81 -6.04 -4.80 -11.80
C PHE A 81 -6.88 -4.50 -10.54
N GLY A 82 -8.09 -5.06 -10.52
CA GLY A 82 -9.02 -4.88 -9.41
C GLY A 82 -9.67 -3.50 -9.45
N SER A 83 -10.68 -3.35 -10.30
CA SER A 83 -11.48 -2.14 -10.37
C SER A 83 -12.36 -2.00 -9.12
N ASP A 84 -12.57 -0.77 -8.66
CA ASP A 84 -13.49 -0.46 -7.58
C ASP A 84 -14.90 -0.99 -7.93
N PRO A 85 -15.47 -1.91 -7.13
CA PRO A 85 -16.76 -2.51 -7.41
C PRO A 85 -17.94 -1.68 -6.89
N PHE A 86 -17.73 -0.65 -6.09
CA PHE A 86 -18.82 0.07 -5.42
C PHE A 86 -19.48 1.10 -6.34
N LEU A 87 -20.81 1.19 -6.28
CA LEU A 87 -21.60 2.18 -7.02
C LEU A 87 -21.59 3.56 -6.36
N SER A 88 -21.26 3.63 -5.06
CA SER A 88 -21.23 4.86 -4.29
C SER A 88 -20.18 4.82 -3.18
N GLU A 89 -19.69 6.00 -2.77
CA GLU A 89 -18.78 6.14 -1.64
C GLU A 89 -19.42 5.64 -0.33
N ALA A 90 -20.75 5.79 -0.19
CA ALA A 90 -21.47 5.31 0.99
C ALA A 90 -21.42 3.78 1.12
N ASP A 91 -21.49 3.05 0.01
CA ASP A 91 -21.38 1.59 -0.01
C ASP A 91 -19.98 1.12 0.36
N LYS A 92 -18.96 1.83 -0.14
CA LYS A 92 -17.56 1.60 0.19
C LYS A 92 -17.29 1.79 1.68
N VAL A 93 -17.69 2.94 2.24
CA VAL A 93 -17.53 3.23 3.67
C VAL A 93 -18.26 2.20 4.53
N ARG A 94 -19.46 1.78 4.12
CA ARG A 94 -20.21 0.72 4.81
C ARG A 94 -19.45 -0.61 4.81
N ALA A 95 -18.87 -1.01 3.68
CA ALA A 95 -18.05 -2.22 3.60
C ALA A 95 -16.79 -2.13 4.48
N GLU A 96 -16.10 -0.98 4.47
CA GLU A 96 -14.93 -0.74 5.32
C GLU A 96 -15.27 -0.84 6.81
N GLN A 97 -16.41 -0.26 7.23
CA GLN A 97 -16.89 -0.34 8.61
C GLN A 97 -17.23 -1.77 9.04
N LEU A 98 -17.92 -2.53 8.17
CA LEU A 98 -18.23 -3.93 8.44
C LEU A 98 -16.97 -4.79 8.53
N PHE A 99 -15.99 -4.55 7.65
CA PHE A 99 -14.70 -5.23 7.71
C PHE A 99 -13.92 -4.87 8.98
N ALA A 100 -13.90 -3.60 9.37
CA ALA A 100 -13.22 -3.14 10.58
C ALA A 100 -13.83 -3.71 11.88
N GLN A 101 -15.12 -4.07 11.89
CA GLN A 101 -15.73 -4.80 13.01
C GLN A 101 -15.18 -6.23 13.16
N TYR A 102 -14.85 -6.88 12.04
CA TYR A 102 -14.27 -8.22 12.03
C TYR A 102 -12.76 -8.21 12.27
N CYS A 103 -12.05 -7.30 11.62
CA CYS A 103 -10.60 -7.15 11.70
C CYS A 103 -10.24 -5.72 12.14
N PRO A 104 -10.37 -5.39 13.44
CA PRO A 104 -10.15 -4.04 13.94
C PRO A 104 -8.68 -3.60 13.89
N ASP A 105 -7.74 -4.55 13.93
CA ASP A 105 -6.32 -4.28 13.80
C ASP A 105 -5.66 -5.18 12.75
N LEU A 106 -5.42 -4.60 11.58
CA LEU A 106 -4.78 -5.28 10.46
C LEU A 106 -3.29 -5.57 10.74
N SER A 107 -2.68 -4.93 11.74
CA SER A 107 -1.30 -5.21 12.16
C SER A 107 -1.12 -6.65 12.62
N VAL A 108 -2.14 -7.22 13.28
CA VAL A 108 -2.12 -8.62 13.73
C VAL A 108 -2.07 -9.57 12.53
N VAL A 109 -2.84 -9.26 11.47
CA VAL A 109 -2.83 -10.04 10.23
C VAL A 109 -1.47 -9.94 9.54
N PHE A 110 -0.91 -8.73 9.47
CA PHE A 110 0.44 -8.49 8.93
C PHE A 110 1.51 -9.29 9.67
N GLU A 111 1.53 -9.21 11.00
CA GLU A 111 2.53 -9.90 11.84
C GLU A 111 2.47 -11.42 11.68
N ASN A 112 1.28 -11.99 11.59
CA ASN A 112 1.13 -13.42 11.33
C ASN A 112 1.67 -13.78 9.94
N ALA A 113 1.32 -13.00 8.91
CA ALA A 113 1.74 -13.28 7.55
C ALA A 113 3.27 -13.23 7.37
N VAL A 114 3.95 -12.24 7.95
CA VAL A 114 5.43 -12.15 7.88
C VAL A 114 6.14 -13.23 8.68
N ASN A 115 5.46 -13.84 9.65
CA ASN A 115 5.95 -14.99 10.42
C ASN A 115 5.43 -16.33 9.87
N TYR A 116 5.10 -16.38 8.57
CA TYR A 116 4.69 -17.59 7.85
C TYR A 116 3.35 -18.20 8.31
N ASN A 117 2.56 -17.49 9.14
CA ASN A 117 1.19 -17.86 9.47
C ASN A 117 0.21 -17.10 8.57
N TYR A 118 -0.19 -17.72 7.47
CA TYR A 118 -1.08 -17.09 6.48
C TYR A 118 -2.58 -17.27 6.77
N THR A 119 -2.95 -17.99 7.83
CA THR A 119 -4.36 -18.29 8.13
C THR A 119 -5.18 -17.01 8.36
N PRO A 120 -4.74 -16.05 9.19
CA PRO A 120 -5.51 -14.81 9.42
C PRO A 120 -5.69 -13.99 8.13
N PHE A 121 -4.70 -14.00 7.25
CA PHE A 121 -4.79 -13.31 5.96
C PHE A 121 -5.86 -13.93 5.06
N LYS A 122 -5.90 -15.26 4.96
CA LYS A 122 -6.90 -15.97 4.15
C LYS A 122 -8.31 -15.74 4.69
N GLU A 123 -8.49 -15.77 6.01
CA GLU A 123 -9.77 -15.51 6.65
C GLU A 123 -10.24 -14.07 6.43
N ALA A 124 -9.34 -13.09 6.62
CA ALA A 124 -9.62 -11.70 6.32
C ALA A 124 -9.99 -11.48 4.85
N LEU A 125 -9.29 -12.15 3.92
CA LEU A 125 -9.56 -12.06 2.49
C LEU A 125 -10.94 -12.62 2.12
N ILE A 126 -11.32 -13.78 2.67
CA ILE A 126 -12.65 -14.35 2.46
C ILE A 126 -13.71 -13.40 3.02
N HIS A 127 -13.49 -12.86 4.23
CA HIS A 127 -14.44 -11.97 4.88
C HIS A 127 -14.65 -10.66 4.10
N ILE A 128 -13.58 -10.00 3.65
CA ILE A 128 -13.69 -8.76 2.89
C ILE A 128 -14.37 -9.01 1.54
N ILE A 129 -14.12 -10.15 0.88
CA ILE A 129 -14.85 -10.53 -0.35
C ILE A 129 -16.36 -10.64 -0.08
N ASP A 130 -16.75 -11.32 1.00
CA ASP A 130 -18.15 -11.50 1.35
C ASP A 130 -18.83 -10.19 1.76
N VAL A 131 -18.11 -9.30 2.46
CA VAL A 131 -18.62 -7.96 2.80
C VAL A 131 -18.76 -7.10 1.56
N THR A 132 -17.76 -7.05 0.69
CA THR A 132 -17.81 -6.28 -0.56
C THR A 132 -18.96 -6.76 -1.45
N LYS A 133 -19.18 -8.08 -1.60
CA LYS A 133 -20.33 -8.62 -2.35
C LYS A 133 -21.71 -8.20 -1.81
N ARG A 134 -21.82 -7.89 -0.51
CA ARG A 134 -23.07 -7.47 0.13
C ARG A 134 -23.33 -5.96 0.01
N CYS A 135 -22.28 -5.19 -0.26
CA CYS A 135 -22.34 -3.73 -0.29
C CYS A 135 -22.21 -3.14 -1.70
N ALA A 136 -21.51 -3.84 -2.60
CA ALA A 136 -21.36 -3.47 -4.01
C ALA A 136 -22.63 -3.75 -4.84
#